data_AF-A0A1F7GJL1-F1
#
_entry.id   AF-A0A1F7GJL1-F1
#
_cell.length_a   1.000
_cell.length_b   1.000
_cell.length_c   1.000
_cell.angle_alpha   90.00
_cell.angle_beta   90.00
_cell.angle_gamma   90.00
#
_symmetry.space_group_name_H-M   'P 1'
#
loop_
_entity.id
_entity.type
_entity.pdbx_description
1 polymer ?
#
loop_
_entity_poly.entity_id
_entity_poly.type
_entity_poly.pdbx_seq_one_letter_code
_entity_poly.pdbx_strand_id
1 'polypeptide(L)' 'RDKEAEEVFNNKPLISKDIQHSKKELRFQALGRTDKGRLIFLSFTIRKDKIRVILARDMNKKEVPKYEEA' A
#
# COMPACT_ATOMS: atom_id res chain seq x y z
N ARG A 1 -13.86 -6.60 -2.40
CA ARG A 1 -12.76 -5.98 -1.61
C ARG A 1 -11.53 -5.70 -2.47
N ASP A 2 -11.51 -6.16 -3.73
CA ASP A 2 -10.36 -6.07 -4.63
C ASP A 2 -10.31 -4.78 -5.47
N LYS A 3 -11.48 -4.19 -5.80
CA LYS A 3 -11.55 -2.94 -6.59
C LYS A 3 -10.81 -1.76 -5.93
N GLU A 4 -10.96 -1.58 -4.63
CA GLU A 4 -10.32 -0.48 -3.91
C GLU A 4 -8.78 -0.61 -3.91
N ALA A 5 -8.25 -1.84 -3.96
CA ALA A 5 -6.81 -2.06 -4.07
C ALA A 5 -6.30 -1.69 -5.48
N GLU A 6 -7.03 -2.07 -6.53
CA GLU A 6 -6.69 -1.71 -7.92
C GLU A 6 -6.74 -0.19 -8.15
N GLU A 7 -7.74 0.50 -7.61
CA GLU A 7 -7.85 1.96 -7.67
C GLU A 7 -6.64 2.66 -7.04
N VAL A 8 -6.18 2.16 -5.89
CA VAL A 8 -5.01 2.70 -5.20
C VAL A 8 -3.73 2.54 -6.02
N PHE A 9 -3.55 1.40 -6.70
CA PHE A 9 -2.42 1.20 -7.63
C PHE A 9 -2.49 2.12 -8.85
N ASN A 10 -3.69 2.40 -9.37
CA ASN A 10 -3.88 3.34 -10.49
C ASN A 10 -3.61 4.80 -10.09
N ASN A 11 -3.92 5.18 -8.84
CA ASN A 11 -3.73 6.54 -8.32
C ASN A 11 -2.30 6.86 -7.85
N LYS A 12 -1.29 6.13 -8.33
CA LYS A 12 0.13 6.31 -8.00
C LYS A 12 0.36 6.34 -6.48
N PRO A 13 0.25 5.18 -5.81
CA PRO A 13 0.44 5.13 -4.37
C PRO A 13 1.91 5.38 -4.04
N LEU A 14 2.16 5.95 -2.87
CA LEU A 14 3.48 6.05 -2.30
C LEU A 14 3.93 4.65 -1.84
N ILE A 15 4.88 4.07 -2.55
CA ILE A 15 5.40 2.73 -2.27
C ILE A 15 6.69 2.83 -1.46
N SER A 16 6.72 2.19 -0.29
CA SER A 16 7.91 2.08 0.54
C SER A 16 8.27 0.62 0.82
N LYS A 17 9.56 0.35 1.00
CA LYS A 17 10.04 -0.99 1.37
C LYS A 17 9.84 -1.21 2.86
N ASP A 18 9.23 -2.33 3.22
CA ASP A 18 9.13 -2.75 4.61
C ASP A 18 10.47 -3.40 5.02
N ILE A 19 11.43 -2.58 5.44
CA ILE A 19 12.79 -3.00 5.80
C ILE A 19 12.77 -3.84 7.10
N GLN A 20 11.84 -3.57 8.02
CA GLN A 20 11.73 -4.31 9.29
C GLN A 20 11.28 -5.76 9.11
N HIS A 21 10.37 -6.04 8.17
CA HIS A 21 9.80 -7.37 7.94
C HIS A 21 10.36 -8.09 6.70
N SER A 22 11.26 -7.46 5.93
CA SER A 22 11.86 -8.05 4.71
C SER A 22 13.00 -9.06 4.94
N LYS A 23 13.18 -9.60 6.16
CA LYS A 23 14.29 -10.53 6.46
C LYS A 23 14.29 -11.84 5.67
N LYS A 24 13.14 -12.24 5.10
CA LYS A 24 13.00 -13.46 4.27
C LYS A 24 12.32 -13.23 2.92
N GLU A 25 11.47 -12.20 2.80
CA GLU A 25 10.76 -11.86 1.56
C GLU A 25 10.63 -10.35 1.43
N LEU A 26 10.88 -9.82 0.23
CA LEU A 26 10.67 -8.42 -0.08
C LEU A 26 9.20 -8.04 0.07
N ARG A 27 8.91 -7.33 1.16
CA ARG A 27 7.60 -6.77 1.47
C ARG A 27 7.59 -5.28 1.14
N PHE A 28 6.51 -4.86 0.51
CA PHE A 28 6.25 -3.49 0.14
C PHE A 28 4.99 -3.01 0.84
N GLN A 29 4.97 -1.72 1.14
CA GLN A 29 3.80 -1.01 1.62
C GLN A 29 3.45 0.04 0.58
N ALA A 30 2.17 0.17 0.26
CA ALA A 30 1.62 1.22 -0.59
C ALA A 30 0.64 2.04 0.25
N LEU A 31 0.91 3.34 0.35
CA LEU A 31 -0.03 4.33 0.86
C LEU A 31 -0.66 4.99 -0.35
N GLY A 32 -1.98 4.96 -0.48
CA GLY A 32 -2.60 5.70 -1.56
C GLY A 32 -4.04 6.07 -1.28
N ARG A 33 -4.63 6.75 -2.25
CA ARG A 33 -5.95 7.34 -2.15
C ARG A 33 -6.86 6.75 -3.22
N THR A 34 -8.08 6.36 -2.85
CA THR A 34 -9.10 5.96 -3.81
C THR A 34 -9.68 7.17 -4.54
N ASP A 35 -10.41 6.95 -5.63
CA ASP A 35 -11.05 8.03 -6.39
C ASP A 35 -12.05 8.84 -5.54
N LYS A 36 -12.71 8.15 -4.60
CA LYS A 36 -13.61 8.75 -3.58
C LYS A 36 -12.87 9.50 -2.47
N GLY A 37 -11.54 9.57 -2.55
CA GLY A 37 -10.70 10.27 -1.61
C GLY A 37 -10.37 9.52 -0.32
N ARG A 38 -10.69 8.22 -0.20
CA ARG A 38 -10.34 7.42 0.99
C ARG A 38 -8.86 7.06 0.97
N LEU A 39 -8.20 7.23 2.10
CA LEU A 39 -6.80 6.85 2.28
C LEU A 39 -6.72 5.38 2.68
N ILE A 40 -6.03 4.59 1.87
CA ILE A 40 -5.88 3.16 2.05
C ILE A 40 -4.40 2.82 2.20
N PHE A 41 -4.13 2.00 3.21
CA PHE A 41 -2.87 1.32 3.42
C PHE A 41 -2.94 -0.08 2.81
N LEU A 42 -1.99 -0.37 1.95
CA LEU A 42 -1.77 -1.68 1.34
C LEU A 42 -0.42 -2.23 1.78
N SER A 43 -0.37 -3.51 2.10
CA SER A 43 0.88 -4.26 2.21
C SER A 43 0.84 -5.42 1.24
N PHE A 44 1.89 -5.56 0.44
CA PHE A 44 1.97 -6.58 -0.61
C PHE A 44 3.39 -7.11 -0.76
N THR A 45 3.51 -8.28 -1.37
CA THR A 45 4.80 -8.84 -1.80
C THR A 45 4.81 -9.02 -3.30
N ILE A 46 6.00 -9.01 -3.88
CA ILE A 46 6.22 -9.32 -5.29
C ILE A 46 6.88 -10.69 -5.37
N ARG A 47 6.23 -11.66 -6.00
CA ARG A 47 6.76 -13.00 -6.24
C ARG A 47 6.52 -13.39 -7.70
N LYS A 48 7.56 -13.81 -8.43
CA LYS A 48 7.47 -14.24 -9.84
C LYS A 48 6.69 -13.22 -10.69
N ASP A 49 7.04 -11.94 -10.57
CA ASP A 49 6.41 -10.82 -11.30
C ASP A 49 4.92 -10.59 -11.01
N LYS A 50 4.39 -11.23 -9.96
CA LYS A 50 3.01 -11.02 -9.51
C LYS A 50 2.98 -10.29 -8.17
N ILE A 51 2.11 -9.29 -8.08
CA ILE A 51 1.80 -8.59 -6.84
C ILE A 51 0.80 -9.43 -6.06
N ARG A 52 1.14 -9.78 -4.82
CA ARG A 52 0.22 -10.42 -3.88
C ARG A 52 -0.07 -9.45 -2.74
N VAL A 53 -1.30 -8.95 -2.70
CA VAL A 53 -1.78 -8.14 -1.58
C VAL A 53 -1.92 -9.05 -0.35
N ILE A 54 -1.21 -8.69 0.73
CA ILE A 54 -1.27 -9.36 2.03
C ILE A 54 -2.31 -8.67 2.91
N LEU A 55 -2.35 -7.34 2.87
CA LEU A 55 -3.24 -6.52 3.68
C LEU A 55 -3.74 -5.31 2.89
N ALA A 56 -5.02 -5.02 3.00
CA ALA A 56 -5.64 -3.79 2.53
C ALA A 56 -6.58 -3.27 3.62
N ARG A 57 -6.31 -2.07 4.13
CA ARG A 57 -7.10 -1.44 5.21
C ARG A 57 -7.10 0.08 5.06
N ASP A 58 -8.05 0.76 5.69
CA ASP A 58 -7.99 2.22 5.81
C ASP A 58 -6.71 2.64 6.58
N MET A 59 -6.14 3.75 6.14
CA MET A 59 -4.93 4.33 6.71
C MET A 59 -5.21 4.89 8.12
N ASN A 60 -4.34 4.60 9.10
CA ASN A 60 -4.52 5.16 10.44
C ASN A 60 -4.09 6.62 10.51
N LYS A 61 -4.56 7.36 11.52
CA LYS A 61 -4.23 8.79 11.75
C LYS A 61 -2.72 9.11 11.79
N LYS A 62 -1.87 8.14 12.12
CA LYS A 62 -0.39 8.30 12.13
C LYS A 62 0.25 8.08 10.76
N GLU A 63 -0.45 7.41 9.84
CA GLU A 63 0.01 7.07 8.50
C GLU A 63 -0.44 8.13 7.49
N VAL A 64 -1.59 8.78 7.71
CA VAL A 64 -2.11 9.90 6.89
C VAL A 64 -1.09 11.03 6.67
N PRO A 65 -0.50 11.64 7.71
CA PRO A 65 0.46 12.73 7.50
C PRO A 65 1.71 12.28 6.73
N LYS A 66 2.13 11.01 6.85
CA LYS A 66 3.26 10.48 6.06
C LYS A 66 2.94 10.35 4.57
N TYR A 67 1.67 10.19 4.24
CA TYR A 67 1.21 10.19 2.85
C TYR A 67 1.06 11.60 2.30
N GLU A 68 0.60 12.55 3.12
CA GLU A 68 0.45 13.96 2.69
C GLU A 68 1.77 14.74 2.61
N GLU A 69 2.80 14.32 3.36
CA GLU A 69 4.12 14.97 3.38
C GLU A 69 5.08 14.47 2.27
N ALA A 70 4.70 13.42 1.54
CA ALA A 70 5.52 12.76 0.52
C ALA A 70 5.17 13.19 -0.91
#